data_AF-A0A327JQM9-F1
#
_entry.id   AF-A0A327JQM9-F1
#
_cell.length_a   1.000
_cell.length_b   1.000
_cell.length_c   1.000
_cell.angle_alpha   90.00
_cell.angle_beta   90.00
_cell.angle_gamma   90.00
#
_symmetry.space_group_name_H-M   'P 1'
#
loop_
_entity.id
_entity.type
_entity.pdbx_description
1 polymer ?
#
loop_
_entity_poly.entity_id
_entity_poly.type
_entity_poly.pdbx_seq_one_letter_code
_entity_poly.pdbx_strand_id
1 'polypeptide(L)'
;MQIWHHHPRSGELIAAGVADPDPLTEGAWLVPAFATAVAPPPAAPGTVAVFDVGAWSLVADHRGETWWSAAGDPVIITALGDPSDLGLLAEQPTPGAADPATLPLLSRRQVLFGLFEDGFITLAEFEASATAE
;
A
#
# COMPACT_ATOMS: atom_id res chain seq x y z
N MET A 1 -7.08 -34.65 -4.27
CA MET A 1 -5.88 -34.01 -4.86
C MET A 1 -5.77 -32.58 -4.33
N GLN A 2 -4.57 -32.04 -4.06
CA GLN A 2 -4.44 -30.63 -3.64
C GLN A 2 -4.66 -29.70 -4.83
N ILE A 3 -5.43 -28.64 -4.62
CA ILE A 3 -5.66 -27.55 -5.57
C ILE A 3 -5.44 -26.20 -4.91
N TRP A 4 -5.22 -25.19 -5.75
CA TRP A 4 -5.01 -23.80 -5.35
C TRP A 4 -5.93 -22.89 -6.14
N HIS A 5 -6.68 -22.06 -5.42
CA HIS A 5 -7.65 -21.14 -5.97
C HIS A 5 -7.00 -19.78 -6.18
N HIS A 6 -7.22 -19.20 -7.36
CA HIS A 6 -6.77 -17.86 -7.70
C HIS A 6 -7.94 -16.94 -8.01
N HIS A 7 -7.74 -15.65 -7.82
CA HIS A 7 -8.74 -14.64 -8.15
C HIS A 7 -8.91 -14.56 -9.68
N PRO A 8 -10.16 -14.52 -10.21
CA PRO A 8 -10.40 -14.56 -11.65
C PRO A 8 -9.87 -13.36 -12.44
N ARG A 9 -9.60 -12.24 -11.76
CA ARG A 9 -9.12 -11.01 -12.42
C ARG A 9 -7.65 -10.71 -12.15
N SER A 10 -7.22 -10.83 -10.90
CA SER A 10 -5.83 -10.50 -10.51
C SER A 10 -4.91 -11.72 -10.59
N GLY A 11 -5.46 -12.94 -10.66
CA GLY A 11 -4.69 -14.18 -10.62
C GLY A 11 -4.08 -14.49 -9.25
N GLU A 12 -4.26 -13.63 -8.24
CA GLU A 12 -3.62 -13.82 -6.93
C GLU A 12 -4.14 -15.08 -6.22
N LEU A 13 -3.26 -15.78 -5.53
CA LEU A 13 -3.60 -16.93 -4.70
C LEU A 13 -4.55 -16.48 -3.58
N ILE A 14 -5.76 -17.04 -3.55
CA ILE A 14 -6.76 -16.75 -2.51
C ILE A 14 -6.76 -17.86 -1.45
N ALA A 15 -6.71 -19.13 -1.88
CA ALA A 15 -6.88 -20.26 -0.97
C ALA A 15 -6.26 -21.55 -1.50
N ALA A 16 -6.00 -22.48 -0.58
CA ALA A 16 -5.68 -23.87 -0.87
C ALA A 16 -6.90 -24.75 -0.53
N GLY A 17 -7.13 -25.81 -1.30
CA GLY A 17 -8.25 -26.73 -1.09
C GLY A 17 -7.96 -28.14 -1.58
N VAL A 18 -8.82 -29.10 -1.23
CA VAL A 18 -8.72 -30.46 -1.75
C VAL A 18 -9.83 -30.68 -2.76
N ALA A 19 -9.45 -31.06 -3.98
CA ALA A 19 -10.41 -31.44 -5.02
C ALA A 19 -11.11 -32.74 -4.65
N ASP A 20 -12.41 -32.79 -4.95
CA ASP A 20 -13.23 -33.99 -4.86
C ASP A 20 -12.94 -34.94 -6.04
N PRO A 21 -13.03 -36.27 -5.83
CA PRO A 21 -12.93 -37.22 -6.93
C PRO A 21 -14.12 -37.07 -7.89
N ASP A 22 -13.89 -37.27 -9.18
CA ASP A 22 -14.95 -37.25 -10.18
C ASP A 22 -15.82 -38.52 -10.03
N PRO A 23 -17.13 -38.38 -9.75
CA PRO A 23 -18.01 -39.54 -9.61
C PRO A 23 -18.27 -40.29 -10.92
N LEU A 24 -17.98 -39.68 -12.07
CA LEU A 24 -18.23 -40.26 -13.40
C LEU A 24 -16.99 -40.95 -13.98
N THR A 25 -15.80 -40.58 -13.51
CA THR A 25 -14.52 -41.04 -14.07
C THR A 25 -13.59 -41.47 -12.95
N GLU A 26 -13.39 -42.78 -12.79
CA GLU A 26 -12.50 -43.33 -11.77
C GLU A 26 -11.06 -42.78 -11.93
N GLY A 27 -10.51 -42.26 -10.83
CA GLY A 27 -9.16 -41.69 -10.79
C GLY A 27 -9.04 -40.24 -11.25
N ALA A 28 -10.10 -39.63 -11.80
CA ALA A 28 -10.14 -38.21 -12.11
C ALA A 28 -10.60 -37.36 -10.93
N TRP A 29 -10.34 -36.05 -11.00
CA TRP A 29 -10.63 -35.08 -9.93
C TRP A 29 -11.35 -33.87 -10.50
N LEU A 30 -12.29 -33.31 -9.73
CA LEU A 30 -13.00 -32.10 -10.09
C LEU A 30 -12.18 -30.87 -9.74
N VAL A 31 -11.75 -30.11 -10.76
CA VAL A 31 -11.04 -28.85 -10.59
C VAL A 31 -11.99 -27.70 -11.00
N PRO A 32 -12.41 -26.85 -10.05
CA PRO A 32 -13.27 -25.71 -10.35
C PRO A 32 -12.62 -24.70 -11.30
N ALA A 33 -13.44 -23.82 -11.87
CA ALA A 33 -12.92 -22.63 -12.55
C ALA A 33 -12.05 -21.80 -11.58
N PHE A 34 -10.96 -21.25 -12.09
CA PHE A 34 -9.99 -20.47 -11.31
C PHE A 34 -9.31 -21.25 -10.19
N ALA A 35 -9.12 -22.56 -10.41
CA ALA A 35 -8.28 -23.41 -9.58
C ALA A 35 -7.26 -24.15 -10.45
N THR A 36 -6.14 -24.53 -9.86
CA THR A 36 -5.09 -25.30 -10.53
C THR A 36 -4.55 -26.38 -9.59
N ALA A 37 -4.03 -27.47 -10.15
CA ALA A 37 -3.26 -28.49 -9.42
C ALA A 37 -1.75 -28.19 -9.42
N VAL A 38 -1.33 -27.07 -10.02
CA VAL A 38 0.06 -26.59 -9.94
C VAL A 38 0.24 -25.88 -8.60
N ALA A 39 1.21 -26.32 -7.81
CA ALA A 39 1.53 -25.69 -6.55
C ALA A 39 2.15 -24.29 -6.76
N PRO A 40 1.73 -23.25 -6.01
CA PRO A 40 2.40 -21.97 -6.02
C PRO A 40 3.80 -22.08 -5.37
N PRO A 41 4.75 -21.24 -5.78
CA PRO A 41 6.02 -21.13 -5.08
C PRO A 41 5.81 -20.60 -3.65
N PRO A 42 6.70 -20.91 -2.70
CA PRO A 42 6.68 -20.29 -1.38
C PRO A 42 6.80 -18.76 -1.50
N ALA A 43 5.84 -18.04 -0.94
CA ALA A 43 5.85 -16.57 -0.92
C ALA A 43 6.62 -16.06 0.30
N ALA A 44 7.47 -15.05 0.10
CA ALA A 44 8.09 -14.29 1.18
C ALA A 44 7.15 -13.19 1.69
N PRO A 45 7.35 -12.65 2.91
CA PRO A 45 6.61 -11.48 3.37
C PRO A 45 6.70 -10.32 2.34
N GLY A 46 5.59 -9.63 2.09
CA GLY A 46 5.51 -8.57 1.07
C GLY A 46 5.43 -9.08 -0.37
N THR A 47 5.15 -10.38 -0.59
CA THR A 47 4.91 -10.93 -1.93
C THR A 47 3.68 -11.82 -1.94
N VAL A 48 3.05 -11.94 -3.11
CA VAL A 48 1.92 -12.84 -3.38
C VAL A 48 2.18 -13.64 -4.65
N ALA A 49 1.71 -14.89 -4.68
CA ALA A 49 1.74 -15.69 -5.90
C ALA A 49 0.55 -15.31 -6.81
N VAL A 50 0.83 -15.06 -8.08
CA VAL A 50 -0.15 -14.74 -9.13
C VAL A 50 -0.09 -15.83 -10.19
N PHE A 51 -1.25 -16.39 -10.55
CA PHE A 51 -1.39 -17.38 -11.60
C PHE A 51 -1.74 -16.71 -12.92
N ASP A 52 -0.90 -16.93 -13.93
CA ASP A 52 -1.09 -16.43 -15.29
C ASP A 52 -0.61 -17.48 -16.30
N VAL A 53 -1.38 -17.65 -17.39
CA VAL A 53 -1.07 -18.57 -18.51
C VAL A 53 -0.58 -19.97 -18.04
N GLY A 54 -1.20 -20.52 -17.00
CA GLY A 54 -0.91 -21.87 -16.51
C GLY A 54 0.27 -21.99 -15.54
N ALA A 55 0.90 -20.89 -15.14
CA ALA A 55 2.03 -20.88 -14.21
C ALA A 55 1.87 -19.85 -13.09
N TRP A 56 2.57 -20.06 -11.98
CA TRP A 56 2.64 -19.11 -10.88
C TRP A 56 3.90 -18.24 -10.98
N SER A 57 3.76 -16.95 -10.68
CA SER A 57 4.85 -16.00 -10.48
C SER A 57 4.67 -15.26 -9.16
N LEU A 58 5.77 -14.91 -8.47
CA LEU A 58 5.72 -14.05 -7.30
C LEU A 58 5.69 -12.58 -7.74
N VAL A 59 4.81 -11.80 -7.12
CA VAL A 59 4.63 -10.37 -7.36
C VAL A 59 4.72 -9.64 -6.02
N ALA A 60 5.34 -8.46 -6.00
CA ALA A 60 5.39 -7.63 -4.81
C ALA A 60 3.98 -7.20 -4.38
N ASP A 61 3.74 -7.17 -3.08
CA ASP A 61 2.47 -6.75 -2.48
C ASP A 61 2.75 -5.71 -1.40
N HIS A 62 2.64 -4.44 -1.81
CA HIS A 62 2.80 -3.26 -0.95
C HIS A 62 1.44 -2.66 -0.56
N ARG A 63 0.33 -3.39 -0.75
CA ARG A 63 -1.01 -2.85 -0.50
C ARG A 63 -1.16 -2.37 0.95
N GLY A 64 -1.73 -1.18 1.12
CA GLY A 64 -1.89 -0.51 2.41
C GLY A 64 -0.67 0.30 2.86
N GLU A 65 0.49 0.17 2.21
CA GLU A 65 1.64 1.03 2.47
C GLU A 65 1.45 2.42 1.87
N THR A 66 2.09 3.42 2.49
CA THR A 66 2.17 4.79 1.96
C THR A 66 3.48 4.97 1.23
N TRP A 67 3.40 5.30 -0.06
CA TRP A 67 4.51 5.68 -0.91
C TRP A 67 4.34 7.14 -1.34
N TRP A 68 5.33 7.72 -2.00
CA TRP A 68 5.38 9.15 -2.29
C TRP A 68 5.57 9.42 -3.77
N SER A 69 4.84 10.40 -4.30
CA SER A 69 5.12 10.96 -5.62
C SER A 69 6.46 11.70 -5.62
N ALA A 70 7.03 11.95 -6.80
CA ALA A 70 8.22 12.80 -6.92
C ALA A 70 7.99 14.25 -6.42
N ALA A 71 6.73 14.70 -6.36
CA ALA A 71 6.35 16.00 -5.81
C ALA A 71 6.20 16.00 -4.27
N GLY A 72 6.26 14.82 -3.64
CA GLY A 72 6.09 14.67 -2.20
C GLY A 72 4.63 14.53 -1.75
N ASP A 73 3.73 14.12 -2.65
CA ASP A 73 2.36 13.75 -2.27
C ASP A 73 2.29 12.29 -1.82
N PRO A 74 1.62 11.97 -0.70
CA PRO A 74 1.44 10.58 -0.26
C PRO A 74 0.44 9.83 -1.14
N VAL A 75 0.73 8.57 -1.41
CA VAL A 75 -0.06 7.64 -2.24
C VAL A 75 -0.21 6.32 -1.48
N ILE A 76 -1.45 5.88 -1.25
CA ILE A 76 -1.72 4.56 -0.68
C ILE A 76 -1.75 3.52 -1.79
N ILE A 77 -0.93 2.49 -1.65
CA ILE A 77 -0.88 1.40 -2.63
C ILE A 77 -2.10 0.50 -2.44
N THR A 78 -2.79 0.23 -3.55
CA THR A 78 -4.00 -0.61 -3.57
C THR A 78 -3.93 -1.74 -4.59
N ALA A 79 -2.88 -1.76 -5.41
CA ALA A 79 -2.65 -2.76 -6.45
C ALA A 79 -1.40 -3.61 -6.14
N LEU A 80 -1.34 -4.79 -6.76
CA LEU A 80 -0.15 -5.64 -6.77
C LEU A 80 0.91 -5.07 -7.72
N GLY A 81 2.18 -5.39 -7.45
CA GLY A 81 3.33 -4.90 -8.19
C GLY A 81 4.25 -4.06 -7.32
N ASP A 82 5.43 -3.76 -7.85
CA ASP A 82 6.38 -2.85 -7.20
C ASP A 82 5.97 -1.40 -7.52
N PRO A 83 5.62 -0.58 -6.51
CA PRO A 83 5.23 0.81 -6.77
C PRO A 83 6.35 1.67 -7.37
N SER A 84 7.61 1.25 -7.25
CA SER A 84 8.74 1.92 -7.90
C SER A 84 8.69 1.85 -9.43
N ASP A 85 8.04 0.82 -10.01
CA ASP A 85 7.77 0.73 -11.45
C ASP A 85 6.83 1.87 -11.93
N LEU A 86 6.05 2.45 -11.02
CA LEU A 86 5.20 3.61 -11.26
C LEU A 86 5.90 4.95 -10.93
N GLY A 87 7.19 4.91 -10.58
CA GLY A 87 7.96 6.08 -10.17
C GLY A 87 7.63 6.60 -8.77
N LEU A 88 7.01 5.78 -7.92
CA LEU A 88 6.75 6.12 -6.52
C LEU A 88 8.00 5.83 -5.68
N LEU A 89 8.17 6.61 -4.63
CA LEU A 89 9.28 6.52 -3.69
C LEU A 89 8.79 5.94 -2.36
N ALA A 90 9.55 5.00 -1.80
CA ALA A 90 9.23 4.43 -0.48
C ALA A 90 9.33 5.46 0.65
N GLU A 91 10.15 6.51 0.47
CA GLU A 91 10.35 7.58 1.45
C GLU A 91 9.99 8.94 0.84
N GLN A 92 9.53 9.86 1.68
CA GLN A 92 9.17 11.21 1.26
C GLN A 92 10.40 11.93 0.69
N PRO A 93 10.31 12.48 -0.54
CA PRO A 93 11.38 13.31 -1.05
C PRO A 93 11.57 14.52 -0.14
N THR A 94 12.81 14.77 0.27
CA THR A 94 13.13 15.88 1.17
C THR A 94 12.77 17.20 0.47
N PRO A 95 11.95 18.08 1.07
CA PRO A 95 11.69 19.41 0.51
C PRO A 95 12.99 20.22 0.58
N GLY A 96 13.83 20.19 -0.47
CA GLY A 96 15.21 20.66 -0.30
C GLY A 96 16.15 20.70 -1.51
N ALA A 97 15.64 20.72 -2.74
CA ALA A 97 16.36 21.32 -3.88
C ALA A 97 15.73 22.66 -4.32
N ALA A 98 14.93 23.27 -3.44
CA ALA A 98 14.66 24.70 -3.47
C ALA A 98 15.50 25.33 -2.36
N ASP A 99 16.44 26.19 -2.75
CA ASP A 99 17.38 26.89 -1.89
C ASP A 99 16.65 27.53 -0.68
N PRO A 100 16.98 27.17 0.58
CA PRO A 100 16.38 27.79 1.75
C PRO A 100 16.93 29.21 2.04
N ALA A 101 17.82 29.76 1.21
CA ALA A 101 18.36 31.10 1.41
C ALA A 101 17.44 32.20 0.87
N THR A 102 16.37 32.52 1.60
CA THR A 102 16.00 33.91 2.01
C THR A 102 14.75 33.82 2.90
N LEU A 103 14.95 33.48 4.17
CA LEU A 103 14.04 33.94 5.22
C LEU A 103 14.76 35.07 5.96
N PRO A 104 14.26 36.32 5.96
CA PRO A 104 14.84 37.35 6.79
C PRO A 104 14.70 36.91 8.26
N LEU A 105 15.82 36.93 8.97
CA LEU A 105 15.93 36.64 10.40
C LEU A 105 15.03 37.59 11.20
N LEU A 106 13.78 37.20 11.45
CA LEU A 106 12.95 37.88 12.44
C LEU A 106 13.38 37.39 13.82
N SER A 107 13.93 38.36 14.56
CA SER A 107 14.64 38.16 15.81
C SER A 107 13.78 37.48 16.88
N ARG A 108 14.38 36.43 17.44
CA ARG A 108 14.07 35.67 18.66
C ARG A 108 13.38 36.47 19.77
N ARG A 109 12.18 36.03 20.18
CA ARG A 109 11.70 36.10 21.57
C ARG A 109 10.72 34.94 21.85
N GLN A 110 10.87 34.37 23.06
CA GLN A 110 10.34 33.11 23.63
C GLN A 110 8.84 32.83 23.33
N VAL A 111 8.34 31.57 23.34
CA VAL A 111 7.93 30.76 24.53
C VAL A 111 7.43 29.40 23.98
N LEU A 112 8.03 28.26 24.34
CA LEU A 112 7.65 27.26 25.38
C LEU A 112 6.39 26.41 25.09
N PHE A 113 6.61 25.09 24.93
CA PHE A 113 5.76 23.92 25.23
C PHE A 113 4.31 23.83 24.69
N GLY A 114 4.01 22.70 24.05
CA GLY A 114 2.65 22.14 24.03
C GLY A 114 2.46 21.05 22.98
N LEU A 115 2.37 19.80 23.44
CA LEU A 115 2.07 18.58 22.67
C LEU A 115 0.62 18.53 22.16
N PHE A 116 0.48 17.86 21.00
CA PHE A 116 -0.65 17.16 20.37
C PHE A 116 -1.94 16.92 21.19
N GLU A 117 -3.11 17.07 20.55
CA GLU A 117 -3.96 15.95 20.06
C GLU A 117 -5.30 16.49 19.51
N ASP A 118 -5.84 15.75 18.55
CA ASP A 118 -7.22 15.77 18.00
C ASP A 118 -7.73 16.99 17.22
N GLY A 119 -7.91 16.72 15.92
CA GLY A 119 -8.36 17.66 14.91
C GLY A 119 -9.75 18.23 15.15
N PHE A 120 -9.89 19.52 14.84
CA PHE A 120 -10.87 20.05 13.89
C PHE A 120 -10.44 21.49 13.63
N ILE A 121 -10.28 21.86 12.35
CA ILE A 121 -9.91 23.22 11.96
C ILE A 121 -11.11 24.13 12.24
N THR A 122 -11.01 25.02 13.22
CA THR A 122 -11.92 26.17 13.36
C THR A 122 -11.13 27.46 13.20
N LEU A 123 -11.49 28.22 12.16
CA LEU A 123 -10.99 29.55 11.89
C LEU A 123 -11.76 30.54 12.78
N ALA A 124 -11.09 31.16 13.76
CA ALA A 124 -11.66 32.27 14.52
C ALA A 124 -10.65 33.41 14.61
N GLU A 125 -11.01 34.54 13.99
CA GLU A 125 -10.30 35.81 14.05
C GLU A 125 -10.49 36.44 15.44
N PHE A 126 -9.42 36.96 16.04
CA PHE A 126 -9.50 37.74 17.29
C PHE A 126 -8.77 39.07 17.13
N GLU A 127 -9.53 40.15 17.00
CA GLU A 127 -9.06 41.53 17.14
C GLU A 127 -8.70 41.79 18.61
N ALA A 128 -7.43 42.08 18.89
CA ALA A 128 -7.00 42.51 20.22
C ALA A 128 -6.99 44.04 20.29
N SER A 129 -8.01 44.63 20.92
CA SER A 129 -7.97 46.01 21.42
C SER A 129 -7.50 46.00 22.87
N ALA A 130 -6.34 46.61 23.13
CA ALA A 130 -5.83 46.85 24.47
C ALA A 130 -6.09 48.31 24.85
N THR A 131 -6.75 48.53 25.98
CA THR A 131 -6.58 49.77 26.76
C THR A 131 -6.68 49.41 28.23
N ALA A 132 -5.58 49.67 28.93
CA ALA A 132 -5.48 49.64 30.37
C ALA A 132 -5.79 51.04 30.92
N GLU A 133 -6.57 51.11 32.00
CA GLU A 133 -6.16 51.75 33.25
C GLU A 133 -6.95 51.16 34.43
#